data_AF-A0A060VWU2-F1
#
_entry.id   AF-A0A060VWU2-F1
#
_cell.length_a   1.000
_cell.length_b   1.000
_cell.length_c   1.000
_cell.angle_alpha   90.00
_cell.angle_beta   90.00
_cell.angle_gamma   90.00
#
_symmetry.space_group_name_H-M   'P 1'
#
loop_
_entity.id
_entity.type
_entity.pdbx_description
1 polymer ?
#
loop_
_entity_poly.entity_id
_entity_poly.type
_entity_poly.pdbx_seq_one_letter_code
_entity_poly.pdbx_strand_id
1 'polypeptide(L)'
;MERKLPSINVTDTLFNTTLTITTILENPYVMLRPNHQEMEGNERYEGFCVDMLKELADILKFKYCINLVGDGVYGVSGTNGTWTGMVGELISRVRATVSCSKQDFF
;
A
#
# COMPACT_ATOMS: atom_id res chain seq x y z
N MET A 1 -7.56 28.20 -21.23
CA MET A 1 -6.32 27.49 -21.58
C MET A 1 -6.28 26.21 -20.77
N GLU A 2 -6.83 25.13 -21.31
CA GLU A 2 -6.80 23.82 -20.64
C GLU A 2 -5.37 23.30 -20.70
N ARG A 3 -4.75 23.10 -19.53
CA ARG A 3 -3.46 22.42 -19.44
C ARG A 3 -3.72 20.96 -19.74
N LYS A 4 -3.46 20.51 -20.98
CA LYS A 4 -3.30 19.09 -21.28
C LYS A 4 -2.15 18.58 -20.41
N LEU A 5 -2.48 17.85 -19.35
CA LEU A 5 -1.50 17.03 -18.66
C LEU A 5 -0.90 16.08 -19.71
N PRO A 6 0.44 15.95 -19.78
CA PRO A 6 1.05 14.97 -20.68
C PRO A 6 0.40 13.61 -20.39
N SER A 7 0.05 12.85 -21.43
CA SER A 7 -0.42 11.48 -21.30
C SER A 7 0.71 10.64 -20.73
N ILE A 8 0.83 10.63 -19.40
CA ILE A 8 1.74 9.75 -18.68
C ILE A 8 1.23 8.35 -18.97
N ASN A 9 1.99 7.59 -19.76
CA ASN A 9 1.73 6.17 -19.91
C ASN A 9 2.13 5.53 -18.57
N VAL A 10 1.17 5.43 -17.65
CA VAL A 10 1.39 5.05 -16.24
C VAL A 10 2.14 3.71 -16.14
N THR A 11 1.87 2.81 -17.09
CA THR A 11 2.56 1.53 -17.23
C THR A 11 4.08 1.69 -17.39
N ASP A 12 4.54 2.65 -18.20
CA ASP A 12 5.98 2.87 -18.43
C ASP A 12 6.67 3.43 -17.17
N THR A 13 5.93 4.15 -16.31
CA THR A 13 6.47 4.70 -15.06
C THR A 13 6.54 3.71 -13.91
N LEU A 14 5.71 2.66 -13.93
CA LEU A 14 5.63 1.67 -12.85
C LEU A 14 6.28 0.33 -13.18
N PHE A 15 6.55 0.06 -14.46
CA PHE A 15 7.15 -1.19 -14.92
C PHE A 15 8.45 -1.49 -14.16
N ASN A 16 8.51 -2.66 -13.50
CA ASN A 16 9.65 -3.15 -12.72
C ASN A 16 10.06 -2.25 -11.53
N THR A 17 9.21 -1.31 -11.12
CA THR A 17 9.37 -0.54 -9.88
C THR A 17 8.82 -1.36 -8.70
N THR A 18 9.54 -1.35 -7.57
CA THR A 18 9.07 -1.99 -6.32
C THR A 18 8.40 -0.95 -5.43
N LEU A 19 7.10 -1.09 -5.20
CA LEU A 19 6.32 -0.27 -4.28
C LEU A 19 6.31 -0.86 -2.87
N THR A 20 6.37 -0.01 -1.86
CA THR A 20 6.15 -0.43 -0.47
C THR A 20 4.69 -0.19 -0.12
N ILE A 21 3.95 -1.25 0.21
CA ILE A 21 2.56 -1.14 0.62
C ILE A 21 2.53 -1.09 2.14
N THR A 22 2.11 0.05 2.70
CA THR A 22 1.78 0.14 4.12
C THR A 22 0.33 -0.26 4.32
N THR A 23 0.08 -1.15 5.28
CA THR A 23 -1.26 -1.64 5.59
C THR A 23 -1.41 -1.91 7.08
N ILE A 24 -2.66 -2.08 7.50
CA ILE A 24 -3.06 -2.57 8.81
C ILE A 24 -3.77 -3.92 8.66
N LEU A 25 -3.67 -4.80 9.66
CA LEU A 25 -4.44 -6.05 9.69
C LEU A 25 -5.90 -5.74 10.06
N GLU A 26 -6.83 -6.01 9.15
CA GLU A 26 -8.25 -5.87 9.39
C GLU A 26 -9.02 -6.86 8.50
N ASN A 27 -9.83 -7.74 9.11
CA ASN A 27 -10.70 -8.66 8.38
C ASN A 27 -11.87 -7.90 7.71
N PRO A 28 -12.23 -8.16 6.45
CA PRO A 28 -11.65 -9.11 5.47
C PRO A 28 -10.66 -8.49 4.48
N TYR A 29 -10.09 -7.34 4.80
CA TYR A 29 -9.27 -6.54 3.88
C TYR A 29 -7.82 -7.01 3.81
N VAL A 30 -7.17 -7.17 4.96
CA VAL A 30 -5.82 -7.75 5.08
C VAL A 30 -5.74 -8.59 6.34
N MET A 31 -5.39 -9.86 6.17
CA MET A 31 -5.30 -10.86 7.21
C MET A 31 -4.00 -11.64 7.02
N LEU A 32 -3.50 -12.23 8.12
CA LEU A 32 -2.46 -13.24 8.02
C LEU A 32 -3.10 -14.57 7.64
N ARG A 33 -2.50 -15.30 6.70
CA ARG A 33 -2.90 -16.66 6.38
C ARG A 33 -2.70 -17.59 7.58
N PRO A 34 -3.48 -18.67 7.74
CA PRO A 34 -3.30 -19.60 8.86
C PRO A 34 -1.88 -20.18 8.97
N ASN A 35 -1.22 -20.45 7.84
CA ASN A 35 0.14 -20.98 7.75
C ASN A 35 1.20 -19.89 7.49
N HIS A 36 0.93 -18.62 7.82
CA HIS A 36 1.81 -17.48 7.49
C HIS A 36 3.25 -17.62 8.03
N GLN A 37 3.48 -18.44 9.05
CA GLN A 37 4.81 -18.69 9.63
C GLN A 37 5.72 -19.49 8.69
N GLU A 38 5.14 -20.28 7.78
CA GLU A 38 5.85 -21.09 6.78
C GLU A 38 6.00 -20.36 5.44
N MET A 39 5.43 -19.15 5.32
CA MET A 39 5.38 -18.38 4.09
C MET A 39 6.29 -17.14 4.20
N GLU A 40 6.74 -16.64 3.06
CA GLU A 40 7.63 -15.47 3.00
C GLU A 40 6.98 -14.29 2.26
N GLY A 41 7.44 -13.08 2.59
CA GLY A 41 7.03 -11.85 1.92
C GLY A 41 5.51 -11.63 1.90
N ASN A 42 4.98 -11.36 0.70
CA ASN A 42 3.56 -11.03 0.48
C ASN A 42 2.64 -12.24 0.64
N GLU A 43 3.15 -13.46 0.47
CA GLU A 43 2.32 -14.68 0.50
C GLU A 43 1.75 -14.95 1.90
N ARG A 44 2.34 -14.35 2.94
CA ARG A 44 1.85 -14.40 4.32
C ARG A 44 0.48 -13.77 4.51
N TYR A 45 0.04 -12.94 3.57
CA TYR A 45 -1.18 -12.15 3.69
C TYR A 45 -2.28 -12.64 2.73
N GLU A 46 -3.52 -12.41 3.12
CA GLU A 46 -4.72 -12.64 2.31
C GLU A 46 -5.80 -11.60 2.62
N GLY A 47 -6.81 -11.50 1.76
CA GLY A 47 -7.92 -10.57 1.91
C GLY A 47 -8.06 -9.64 0.71
N PHE A 48 -9.12 -8.84 0.74
CA PHE A 48 -9.55 -8.03 -0.39
C PHE A 48 -8.47 -7.07 -0.92
N CYS A 49 -7.74 -6.39 -0.04
CA CYS A 49 -6.66 -5.49 -0.43
C CYS A 49 -5.50 -6.24 -1.09
N VAL A 50 -5.20 -7.45 -0.60
CA VAL A 50 -4.09 -8.28 -1.12
C VAL A 50 -4.42 -8.77 -2.53
N ASP A 51 -5.66 -9.22 -2.75
CA ASP A 51 -6.13 -9.67 -4.05
C ASP A 51 -6.14 -8.51 -5.05
N MET A 52 -6.65 -7.34 -4.64
CA MET A 52 -6.62 -6.14 -5.49
C MET A 52 -5.18 -5.74 -5.87
N LEU A 53 -4.24 -5.72 -4.91
CA LEU A 53 -2.84 -5.39 -5.19
C LEU A 53 -2.20 -6.37 -6.17
N LYS A 54 -2.54 -7.66 -6.07
CA LYS A 54 -2.05 -8.69 -6.98
C LYS A 54 -2.54 -8.46 -8.41
N GLU A 55 -3.83 -8.17 -8.59
CA GLU A 55 -4.41 -7.86 -9.91
C GLU A 55 -3.79 -6.58 -10.51
N LEU A 56 -3.65 -5.52 -9.70
CA LEU A 56 -3.01 -4.28 -10.14
C LEU A 56 -1.54 -4.49 -10.51
N ALA A 57 -0.81 -5.28 -9.72
CA ALA A 57 0.59 -5.61 -10.00
C ALA A 57 0.73 -6.38 -11.32
N ASP A 58 -0.21 -7.27 -11.65
CA ASP A 58 -0.18 -7.99 -12.92
C ASP A 58 -0.52 -7.10 -14.11
N ILE A 59 -1.48 -6.16 -13.98
CA ILE A 59 -1.86 -5.24 -15.05
C ILE A 59 -0.74 -4.22 -15.32
N LEU A 60 -0.21 -3.60 -14.26
CA LEU A 60 0.74 -2.49 -14.34
C LEU A 60 2.20 -2.95 -14.30
N LYS A 61 2.45 -4.25 -14.06
CA LYS A 61 3.77 -4.89 -14.02
C LYS A 61 4.74 -4.24 -13.02
N PHE A 62 4.22 -3.77 -11.89
CA PHE A 62 5.04 -3.37 -10.73
C PHE A 62 5.27 -4.54 -9.80
N LYS A 63 6.29 -4.43 -8.95
CA LYS A 63 6.53 -5.34 -7.82
C LYS A 63 6.11 -4.63 -6.54
N TYR A 64 5.75 -5.36 -5.50
CA TYR A 64 5.41 -4.72 -4.23
C TYR A 64 5.85 -5.57 -3.04
N CYS A 65 6.02 -4.92 -1.89
CA CYS A 65 6.19 -5.58 -0.60
C CYS A 65 5.18 -5.04 0.41
N ILE A 66 4.49 -5.94 1.10
CA ILE A 66 3.56 -5.58 2.17
C ILE A 66 4.34 -5.38 3.47
N ASN A 67 4.14 -4.22 4.09
CA ASN A 67 4.62 -3.88 5.41
C ASN A 67 3.44 -3.48 6.30
N LEU A 68 3.40 -4.04 7.51
CA LEU A 68 2.44 -3.61 8.51
C LEU A 68 2.87 -2.27 9.10
N VAL A 69 1.94 -1.34 9.23
CA VAL A 69 2.15 -0.05 9.88
C VAL A 69 2.66 -0.27 11.31
N GLY A 70 3.74 0.41 11.67
CA GLY A 70 4.49 0.10 12.89
C GLY A 70 3.73 0.35 14.19
N ASP A 71 2.83 1.34 14.20
CA ASP A 71 2.06 1.75 15.38
C ASP A 71 0.60 1.25 15.38
N GLY A 72 0.19 0.51 14.33
CA GLY A 72 -1.15 -0.07 14.25
C GLY A 72 -2.29 0.94 14.10
N VAL A 73 -2.04 2.17 13.67
CA VAL A 73 -3.09 3.17 13.43
C VAL A 73 -3.11 3.68 11.99
N TYR A 74 -4.27 4.16 11.55
CA TYR A 74 -4.43 4.74 10.22
C TYR A 74 -3.67 6.06 10.08
N GLY A 75 -3.90 6.98 11.01
CA GLY A 75 -3.15 8.21 11.13
C GLY A 75 -3.83 9.19 12.06
N VAL A 76 -3.05 9.73 12.99
CA VAL A 76 -3.51 10.74 13.94
C VAL A 76 -2.70 12.01 13.69
N SER A 77 -3.39 13.13 13.50
CA SER A 77 -2.73 14.43 13.38
C SER A 77 -2.18 14.84 14.73
N GLY A 78 -0.87 15.06 14.79
CA GLY A 78 -0.22 15.76 15.89
C GLY A 78 -0.51 17.26 15.83
N THR A 79 -0.31 17.94 16.96
CA THR A 79 -0.45 19.40 17.07
C THR A 79 0.63 20.16 16.28
N ASN A 80 1.75 19.51 15.98
CA ASN A 80 2.90 20.10 15.29
C ASN A 80 2.90 19.83 13.78
N GLY A 81 1.75 19.45 13.20
CA GLY A 81 1.65 19.09 11.77
C GLY A 81 2.27 17.74 11.41
N THR A 82 2.71 16.96 12.40
CA THR A 82 3.14 15.57 12.23
C THR A 82 1.91 14.66 12.11
N TRP A 83 2.09 13.51 11.47
CA TRP A 83 1.07 12.47 11.41
C TRP A 83 1.68 11.15 11.85
N THR A 84 0.90 10.35 12.58
CA THR A 84 1.24 8.96 12.91
C THR A 84 0.66 8.01 11.87
N GLY A 85 0.84 6.70 12.06
CA GLY A 85 0.19 5.68 11.27
C GLY A 85 0.62 5.63 9.81
N MET A 86 -0.24 5.00 9.01
CA MET A 86 -0.09 4.91 7.57
C MET A 86 0.03 6.29 6.92
N VAL A 87 -0.71 7.30 7.41
CA VAL A 87 -0.60 8.69 6.91
C VAL A 87 0.80 9.26 7.17
N GLY A 88 1.35 9.05 8.37
CA GLY A 88 2.71 9.45 8.71
C GLY A 88 3.75 8.79 7.81
N GLU A 89 3.61 7.49 7.56
CA GLU A 89 4.50 6.74 6.67
C GLU A 89 4.47 7.29 5.23
N LEU A 90 3.29 7.65 4.71
CA LEU A 90 3.13 8.28 3.40
C LEU A 90 3.78 9.67 3.34
N ILE A 91 3.59 10.50 4.37
CA ILE A 91 4.15 11.87 4.42
C ILE A 91 5.68 11.84 4.52
N SER A 92 6.25 10.86 5.22
CA SER A 92 7.69 10.72 5.36
C SER A 92 8.40 10.55 4.00
N ARG A 93 7.69 10.12 2.95
CA ARG A 93 8.18 9.94 1.57
C ARG A 93 9.48 9.12 1.46
N VAL A 94 9.80 8.28 2.46
CA VAL A 94 11.09 7.57 2.52
C VAL A 94 11.21 6.54 1.40
N ARG A 95 10.09 6.10 0.78
CA ARG A 95 10.01 5.29 -0.45
C ARG A 95 8.75 5.63 -1.24
N ALA A 96 8.57 5.04 -2.42
CA ALA A 96 7.29 5.00 -3.13
C ALA A 96 6.28 4.15 -2.33
N THR A 97 5.81 4.72 -1.23
CA THR A 97 4.87 4.10 -0.29
C THR A 97 3.46 4.35 -0.77
N VAL A 98 2.65 3.29 -0.79
CA VAL A 98 1.21 3.33 -1.09
C VAL A 98 0.48 2.72 0.09
N SER A 99 -0.62 3.32 0.52
CA SER A 99 -1.53 2.71 1.51
C SER A 99 -2.55 1.85 0.81
N CYS A 100 -2.90 0.72 1.41
CA CYS A 100 -4.03 -0.10 0.95
C CYS A 100 -4.71 -0.72 2.16
N SER A 101 -5.92 -0.26 2.46
CA SER A 101 -6.66 -0.57 3.69
C SER A 101 -8.17 -0.41 3.48
N LYS A 102 -8.97 -0.75 4.49
CA LYS A 102 -10.42 -0.54 4.44
C LYS A 102 -10.81 0.91 4.15
N GLN A 103 -10.10 1.89 4.70
CA GLN A 103 -10.45 3.30 4.55
C GLN A 103 -10.30 3.80 3.12
N ASP A 104 -9.58 3.09 2.25
CA ASP A 104 -9.46 3.46 0.85
C ASP A 104 -10.71 3.11 0.01
N PHE A 105 -11.69 2.42 0.62
CA PHE A 105 -12.95 2.01 -0.04
C PHE A 105 -14.21 2.71 0.49
N PHE A 106 -14.09 3.68 1.42
CA PHE A 106 -15.21 4.40 2.04
C PHE A 106 -15.03 5.93 2.03
#